data_AF-A0A915JQK1-F1
#
_entry.id   AF-A0A915JQK1-F1
#
_cell.length_a   1.000
_cell.length_b   1.000
_cell.length_c   1.000
_cell.angle_alpha   90.00
_cell.angle_beta   90.00
_cell.angle_gamma   90.00
#
_symmetry.space_group_name_H-M   'P 1'
#
loop_
_entity.id
_entity.type
_entity.pdbx_description
1 polymer ?
#
loop_
_entity_poly.entity_id
_entity_poly.type
_entity_poly.pdbx_seq_one_letter_code
_entity_poly.pdbx_strand_id
1 'polypeptide(L)'
;MSDVKQRKPSKKIVDGAVETNNLKAGWDEALTKTPSSPSLNTIFEKPCHESQDSLLSGSSGYTNYRGFFNLSLILLFLSNARVALENIIKYGILIDPVSIVSIFLLKPHKSPVFYLILMINLYVLPCIYVEKRLFDEKMTQRTGVIFYTIDTTCMLLLPAFIIFMMRSTVEVFQGGHQMGKVEKNQEFL
;
A
#
# COMPACT_ATOMS: atom_id res chain seq x y z
N MET A 1 -6.60 -29.33 -41.62
CA MET A 1 -6.26 -28.51 -42.80
C MET A 1 -6.55 -27.06 -42.44
N SER A 2 -5.59 -26.35 -41.86
CA SER A 2 -4.67 -25.42 -42.55
C SER A 2 -5.26 -24.01 -42.67
N ASP A 3 -5.06 -23.22 -41.61
CA ASP A 3 -5.30 -21.78 -41.55
C ASP A 3 -4.40 -21.02 -42.55
N VAL A 4 -5.04 -20.40 -43.54
CA VAL A 4 -4.43 -19.48 -44.50
C VAL A 4 -4.32 -18.10 -43.87
N LYS A 5 -3.14 -17.78 -43.33
CA LYS A 5 -2.80 -16.45 -42.83
C LYS A 5 -2.48 -15.51 -43.99
N GLN A 6 -3.45 -14.69 -44.39
CA GLN A 6 -3.27 -13.64 -45.39
C GLN A 6 -2.31 -12.54 -44.88
N ARG A 7 -1.22 -12.28 -45.62
CA ARG A 7 -0.35 -11.11 -45.43
C ARG A 7 -0.87 -9.95 -46.30
N LYS A 8 -1.06 -8.77 -45.71
CA LYS A 8 -1.39 -7.53 -46.44
C LYS A 8 -0.21 -7.07 -47.32
N PRO A 9 -0.45 -6.51 -48.51
CA PRO A 9 0.58 -6.08 -49.44
C PRO A 9 1.22 -4.74 -49.04
N SER A 10 2.55 -4.68 -49.14
CA SER A 10 3.37 -3.49 -48.95
C SER A 10 3.13 -2.51 -50.11
N LYS A 11 2.82 -1.24 -49.79
CA LYS A 11 2.69 -0.16 -50.78
C LYS A 11 4.07 0.07 -51.42
N LYS A 12 4.19 -0.32 -52.70
CA LYS A 12 5.32 0.08 -53.54
C LYS A 12 5.23 1.60 -53.75
N ILE A 13 6.25 2.31 -53.33
CA ILE A 13 6.53 3.67 -53.80
C ILE A 13 6.99 3.48 -55.25
N VAL A 14 6.21 3.98 -56.20
CA VAL A 14 6.52 4.01 -57.63
C VAL A 14 6.67 5.47 -58.02
N ASP A 15 7.66 5.70 -58.86
CA ASP A 15 8.36 6.94 -59.17
C ASP A 15 7.49 8.07 -59.75
N GLY A 16 8.07 9.28 -59.69
CA GLY A 16 7.42 10.55 -59.96
C GLY A 16 7.09 10.84 -61.42
N ALA A 17 6.02 11.63 -61.58
CA ALA A 17 5.84 12.69 -62.58
C ALA A 17 4.53 13.41 -62.25
N VAL A 18 4.60 14.68 -61.82
CA VAL A 18 3.43 15.53 -61.54
C VAL A 18 3.06 16.25 -62.83
N GLU A 19 1.86 15.98 -63.36
CA GLU A 19 1.31 16.62 -64.55
C GLU A 19 0.69 17.98 -64.16
N THR A 20 1.36 19.08 -64.52
CA THR A 20 1.03 20.46 -64.09
C THR A 20 -0.05 21.15 -64.93
N ASN A 21 -0.55 20.51 -65.98
CA ASN A 21 -1.45 21.12 -66.97
C ASN A 21 -2.88 21.34 -66.45
N ASN A 22 -3.28 20.65 -65.38
CA ASN A 22 -4.59 20.81 -64.74
C ASN A 22 -4.62 21.88 -63.64
N LEU A 23 -3.47 22.48 -63.31
CA LEU A 23 -3.41 23.47 -62.23
C LEU A 23 -4.00 24.81 -62.68
N LYS A 24 -3.76 25.22 -63.93
CA LYS A 24 -4.10 26.58 -64.39
C LYS A 24 -5.62 26.80 -64.51
N ALA A 25 -6.34 25.83 -65.06
CA ALA A 25 -7.80 25.89 -65.19
C ALA A 25 -8.55 25.91 -63.83
N GLY A 26 -7.95 25.35 -62.78
CA GLY A 26 -8.55 25.33 -61.44
C GLY A 26 -8.47 26.66 -60.69
N TRP A 27 -7.48 27.51 -60.98
CA TRP A 27 -7.35 28.81 -60.32
C TRP A 27 -8.40 29.82 -60.82
N ASP A 28 -8.77 29.73 -62.09
CA ASP A 28 -9.70 30.66 -62.74
C ASP A 28 -11.15 30.45 -62.23
N GLU A 29 -11.52 29.19 -61.95
CA GLU A 29 -12.80 28.80 -61.37
C GLU A 29 -12.89 29.11 -59.86
N ALA A 30 -11.75 29.19 -59.16
CA ALA A 30 -11.68 29.57 -57.76
C ALA A 30 -11.87 31.07 -57.50
N LEU A 31 -11.56 31.93 -58.49
CA LEU A 31 -11.60 33.40 -58.36
C LEU A 31 -12.99 34.01 -58.61
N THR A 32 -13.95 33.25 -59.13
CA THR A 32 -15.34 33.72 -59.39
C THR A 32 -16.32 33.38 -58.27
N LYS A 33 -15.93 32.54 -57.30
CA LYS A 33 -16.68 32.36 -56.05
C LYS A 33 -16.29 33.47 -55.07
N THR A 34 -17.04 34.56 -55.09
CA THR A 34 -17.00 35.58 -54.05
C THR A 34 -17.14 34.94 -52.67
N PRO A 35 -16.22 35.17 -51.72
CA PRO A 35 -16.36 34.65 -50.38
C PRO A 35 -17.53 35.37 -49.72
N SER A 36 -18.62 34.66 -49.43
CA SER A 36 -19.40 35.03 -48.25
C SER A 36 -18.40 35.02 -47.11
N SER A 37 -18.12 36.20 -46.57
CA SER A 37 -17.05 36.49 -45.63
C SER A 37 -16.89 35.32 -44.64
N PRO A 38 -15.74 34.62 -44.58
CA PRO A 38 -15.48 33.80 -43.41
C PRO A 38 -15.41 34.80 -42.26
N SER A 39 -16.42 34.79 -41.39
CA SER A 39 -16.36 35.56 -40.16
C SER A 39 -15.01 35.31 -39.52
N LEU A 40 -14.18 36.35 -39.37
CA LEU A 40 -12.84 36.29 -38.77
C LEU A 40 -12.89 35.62 -37.37
N ASN A 41 -14.08 35.56 -36.77
CA ASN A 41 -14.39 34.88 -35.52
C ASN A 41 -14.25 33.34 -35.58
N THR A 42 -14.15 32.69 -36.75
CA THR A 42 -14.03 31.22 -36.83
C THR A 42 -12.59 30.72 -37.02
N ILE A 43 -11.61 31.60 -37.29
CA ILE A 43 -10.20 31.20 -37.45
C ILE A 43 -9.47 31.23 -36.08
N PHE A 44 -9.87 32.14 -35.19
CA PHE A 44 -9.18 32.35 -33.91
C PHE A 44 -9.82 31.70 -32.69
N GLU A 45 -10.97 31.05 -32.81
CA GLU A 45 -11.70 30.52 -31.65
C GLU A 45 -12.10 29.06 -31.87
N LYS A 46 -11.10 28.18 -32.00
CA LYS A 46 -11.30 26.76 -31.70
C LYS A 46 -10.80 26.54 -30.27
N PRO A 47 -11.68 26.21 -29.31
CA PRO A 47 -11.24 25.85 -27.97
C PRO A 47 -10.24 24.69 -28.08
N CYS A 48 -9.00 24.91 -27.65
CA CYS A 48 -7.98 23.85 -27.59
C CYS A 48 -8.17 22.91 -26.38
N HIS A 49 -9.12 23.25 -25.51
CA HIS A 49 -9.49 22.48 -24.35
C HIS A 49 -10.51 21.40 -24.74
N GLU A 50 -10.04 20.16 -24.78
CA GLU A 50 -10.88 18.97 -24.82
C GLU A 50 -11.15 18.50 -23.38
N SER A 51 -12.38 18.05 -23.10
CA SER A 51 -12.69 17.43 -21.81
C SER A 51 -11.94 16.10 -21.71
N GLN A 52 -10.81 16.10 -21.00
CA GLN A 52 -10.02 14.91 -20.72
C GLN A 52 -10.10 14.56 -19.24
N ASP A 53 -10.32 13.29 -18.95
CA ASP A 53 -10.18 12.77 -17.60
C ASP A 53 -8.73 12.93 -17.14
N SER A 54 -8.54 13.23 -15.85
CA SER A 54 -7.20 13.25 -15.25
C SER A 54 -6.51 11.92 -15.53
N LEU A 55 -5.21 11.94 -15.87
CA LEU A 55 -4.43 10.72 -16.11
C LEU A 55 -4.38 9.78 -14.89
N LEU A 56 -4.69 10.30 -13.70
CA LEU A 56 -4.83 9.55 -12.45
C LEU A 56 -6.25 9.04 -12.20
N SER A 57 -7.21 9.42 -13.03
CA SER A 57 -8.59 8.93 -12.98
C SER A 57 -8.64 7.50 -13.48
N GLY A 58 -9.35 6.62 -12.77
CA GLY A 58 -9.51 5.22 -13.15
C GLY A 58 -10.16 5.00 -14.52
N SER A 59 -10.89 6.00 -15.05
CA SER A 59 -11.52 6.00 -16.37
C SER A 59 -10.58 6.40 -17.53
N SER A 60 -9.41 6.97 -17.25
CA SER A 60 -8.50 7.54 -18.27
C SER A 60 -7.75 6.49 -19.11
N GLY A 61 -7.66 5.23 -18.64
CA GLY A 61 -6.95 4.17 -19.36
C GLY A 61 -5.41 4.31 -19.37
N TYR A 62 -4.85 5.27 -18.62
CA TYR A 62 -3.42 5.44 -18.45
C TYR A 62 -2.83 4.35 -17.54
N THR A 63 -1.76 3.67 -17.98
CA THR A 63 -1.17 2.52 -17.26
C THR A 63 0.31 2.70 -16.90
N ASN A 64 0.96 3.79 -17.34
CA ASN A 64 2.40 3.96 -17.18
C ASN A 64 2.78 4.81 -15.95
N TYR A 65 2.55 4.28 -14.75
CA TYR A 65 2.86 4.97 -13.48
C TYR A 65 4.29 4.76 -12.96
N ARG A 66 5.16 4.12 -13.76
CA ARG A 66 6.52 3.73 -13.32
C ARG A 66 7.34 4.94 -12.87
N GLY A 67 7.22 6.08 -13.56
CA GLY A 67 7.92 7.31 -13.20
C GLY A 67 7.47 7.89 -11.85
N PHE A 68 6.15 7.93 -11.61
CA PHE A 68 5.60 8.41 -10.34
C PHE A 68 5.99 7.50 -9.17
N PHE A 69 5.91 6.18 -9.36
CA PHE A 69 6.32 5.21 -8.35
C PHE A 69 7.82 5.30 -8.03
N ASN A 70 8.67 5.39 -9.07
CA ASN A 70 10.11 5.53 -8.89
C ASN A 70 10.46 6.83 -8.15
N LEU A 71 9.82 7.94 -8.51
CA LEU A 71 10.00 9.22 -7.83
C LEU A 71 9.55 9.13 -6.37
N SER A 72 8.37 8.55 -6.10
CA SER A 72 7.86 8.36 -4.74
C SER A 72 8.81 7.52 -3.89
N LEU A 73 9.38 6.45 -4.45
CA LEU A 73 10.32 5.58 -3.75
C LEU A 73 11.65 6.30 -3.45
N ILE A 74 12.17 7.06 -4.42
CA ILE A 74 13.39 7.87 -4.23
C ILE A 74 13.17 8.95 -3.16
N LEU A 75 12.05 9.68 -3.21
CA LEU A 75 11.71 10.71 -2.23
C LEU A 75 11.51 10.12 -0.84
N LEU A 76 10.81 8.97 -0.74
CA LEU A 76 10.62 8.26 0.51
C LEU A 76 11.97 7.82 1.10
N PHE A 77 12.81 7.19 0.29
CA PHE A 77 14.11 6.72 0.76
C PHE A 77 15.00 7.89 1.18
N LEU A 78 15.11 8.95 0.36
CA LEU A 78 15.96 10.11 0.66
C LEU A 78 15.47 10.87 1.90
N SER A 79 14.15 11.05 2.05
CA SER A 79 13.57 11.72 3.21
C SER A 79 13.82 10.94 4.50
N ASN A 80 13.61 9.62 4.49
CA ASN A 80 13.85 8.77 5.66
C ASN A 80 15.36 8.61 5.94
N ALA A 81 16.20 8.45 4.91
CA ALA A 81 17.63 8.28 5.05
C ALA A 81 18.32 9.53 5.63
N ARG A 82 17.87 10.74 5.24
CA ARG A 82 18.38 11.99 5.82
C ARG A 82 18.18 12.03 7.33
N VAL A 83 16.97 11.76 7.79
CA VAL A 83 16.63 11.76 9.22
C VAL A 83 17.35 10.62 9.94
N ALA A 84 17.46 9.45 9.32
CA ALA A 84 18.20 8.32 9.88
C ALA A 84 19.70 8.62 10.02
N LEU A 85 20.33 9.24 9.02
CA LEU A 85 21.74 9.64 9.08
C LEU A 85 21.98 10.73 10.12
N GLU A 86 21.07 11.70 10.22
CA GLU A 86 21.13 12.72 11.28
C GLU A 86 21.05 12.08 12.67
N ASN A 87 20.17 11.09 12.83
CA ASN A 87 20.06 10.34 14.07
C ASN A 87 21.31 9.48 14.35
N ILE A 88 21.89 8.83 13.36
CA ILE A 88 23.12 8.04 13.51
C ILE A 88 24.31 8.93 13.87
N ILE A 89 24.44 10.11 13.27
CA ILE A 89 25.57 11.01 13.56
C ILE A 89 25.40 11.66 14.93
N LYS A 90 24.18 12.06 15.34
CA LYS A 90 23.93 12.70 16.64
C LYS A 90 23.90 11.72 17.81
N TYR A 91 23.23 10.58 17.65
CA TYR A 91 22.98 9.62 18.73
C TYR A 91 23.81 8.34 18.60
N GLY A 92 24.53 8.14 17.49
CA GLY A 92 25.21 6.89 17.21
C GLY A 92 24.24 5.75 16.84
N ILE A 93 24.78 4.52 16.80
CA ILE A 93 23.94 3.31 16.90
C ILE A 93 23.48 3.22 18.36
N LEU A 94 22.29 3.76 18.65
CA LEU A 94 21.72 3.76 20.00
C LEU A 94 21.32 2.34 20.47
N ILE A 95 21.16 1.41 19.53
CA ILE A 95 20.73 0.05 19.79
C ILE A 95 21.95 -0.89 19.69
N ASP A 96 22.43 -1.39 20.84
CA ASP A 96 23.40 -2.48 20.84
C ASP A 96 22.66 -3.82 20.63
N PRO A 97 22.83 -4.50 19.48
CA PRO A 97 22.16 -5.76 19.20
C PRO A 97 22.54 -6.86 20.20
N VAL A 98 23.76 -6.82 20.73
CA VAL A 98 24.25 -7.82 21.70
C VAL A 98 23.59 -7.61 23.06
N SER A 99 23.39 -6.36 23.48
CA SER A 99 22.61 -6.02 24.68
C SER A 99 21.15 -6.43 24.57
N ILE A 100 20.53 -6.29 23.39
CA ILE A 100 19.13 -6.73 23.20
C ILE A 100 19.00 -8.25 23.35
N VAL A 101 19.92 -9.00 22.73
CA VAL A 101 19.93 -10.47 22.81
C VAL A 101 20.26 -10.93 24.23
N SER A 102 21.19 -10.27 24.92
CA SER A 102 21.50 -10.60 26.31
C SER A 102 20.38 -10.22 27.28
N ILE A 103 19.66 -9.11 27.08
CA ILE A 103 18.45 -8.79 27.86
C ILE A 103 17.35 -9.83 27.61
N PHE A 104 17.21 -10.29 26.37
CA PHE A 104 16.27 -11.35 26.00
C PHE A 104 16.60 -12.69 26.66
N LEU A 105 17.88 -13.12 26.66
CA LEU A 105 18.32 -14.39 27.25
C LEU A 105 18.47 -14.36 28.78
N LEU A 106 18.99 -13.27 29.34
CA LEU A 106 19.38 -13.18 30.76
C LEU A 106 18.22 -12.75 31.66
N LYS A 107 17.16 -12.13 31.11
CA LYS A 107 15.97 -11.68 31.85
C LYS A 107 14.67 -12.13 31.15
N PRO A 108 14.40 -13.44 31.09
CA PRO A 108 13.25 -14.00 30.35
C PRO A 108 11.90 -13.41 30.78
N HIS A 109 11.75 -13.06 32.05
CA HIS A 109 10.50 -12.52 32.60
C HIS A 109 10.28 -11.01 32.33
N LYS A 110 11.30 -10.26 31.90
CA LYS A 110 11.18 -8.79 31.73
C LYS A 110 10.88 -8.35 30.30
N SER A 111 11.00 -9.25 29.32
CA SER A 111 10.80 -8.90 27.92
C SER A 111 9.40 -9.28 27.43
N PRO A 112 8.59 -8.33 26.93
CA PRO A 112 7.27 -8.65 26.37
C PRO A 112 7.39 -9.56 25.15
N VAL A 113 8.51 -9.49 24.43
CA VAL A 113 8.80 -10.31 23.25
C VAL A 113 8.87 -11.80 23.60
N PHE A 114 9.53 -12.18 24.70
CA PHE A 114 9.58 -13.58 25.13
C PHE A 114 8.18 -14.11 25.45
N TYR A 115 7.35 -13.30 26.12
CA TYR A 115 5.96 -13.66 26.41
C TYR A 115 5.14 -13.85 25.12
N LEU A 116 5.30 -12.97 24.13
CA LEU A 116 4.63 -13.11 22.83
C LEU A 116 5.05 -14.39 22.09
N ILE A 117 6.34 -14.72 22.09
CA ILE A 117 6.86 -15.94 21.49
C ILE A 117 6.34 -17.16 22.25
N LEU A 118 6.32 -17.15 23.58
CA LEU A 118 5.78 -18.25 24.37
C LEU A 118 4.29 -18.47 24.06
N MET A 119 3.51 -17.38 24.02
CA MET A 119 2.09 -17.42 23.71
C MET A 119 1.82 -17.97 22.31
N ILE A 120 2.58 -17.56 21.30
CA ILE A 120 2.40 -18.07 19.93
C ILE A 120 2.65 -19.58 19.86
N ASN A 121 3.70 -20.06 20.53
CA ASN A 121 4.01 -21.48 20.59
C ASN A 121 2.95 -22.27 21.38
N LEU A 122 2.36 -21.67 22.41
CA LEU A 122 1.31 -22.28 23.21
C LEU A 122 0.03 -22.58 22.43
N TYR A 123 -0.32 -21.77 21.41
CA TYR A 123 -1.49 -22.06 20.54
C TYR A 123 -1.16 -23.02 19.38
N VAL A 124 0.06 -22.92 18.83
CA VAL A 124 0.45 -23.75 17.68
C VAL A 124 0.69 -25.22 18.07
N LEU A 125 1.27 -25.48 19.25
CA LEU A 125 1.56 -26.86 19.68
C LEU A 125 0.31 -27.73 19.89
N PRO A 126 -0.77 -27.26 20.55
CA PRO A 126 -2.03 -27.98 20.66
C PRO A 126 -2.68 -28.28 19.30
N CYS A 127 -2.67 -27.33 18.37
CA CYS A 127 -3.16 -27.55 17.00
C CYS A 127 -2.45 -28.74 16.35
N ILE A 128 -1.11 -28.74 16.34
CA ILE A 128 -0.32 -29.83 15.76
C ILE A 128 -0.52 -31.16 16.52
N TYR A 129 -0.67 -31.09 17.85
CA TYR A 129 -0.94 -32.28 18.67
C TYR A 129 -2.27 -32.94 18.30
N VAL A 130 -3.32 -32.14 18.12
CA VAL A 130 -4.65 -32.62 17.71
C VAL A 130 -4.60 -33.19 16.29
N GLU A 131 -3.90 -32.53 15.35
CA GLU A 131 -3.74 -33.05 13.98
C GLU A 131 -3.08 -34.42 13.96
N LYS A 132 -1.98 -34.58 14.71
CA LYS A 132 -1.28 -35.87 14.80
C LYS A 132 -2.17 -36.96 15.40
N ARG A 133 -2.99 -36.63 16.40
CA ARG A 133 -3.91 -37.58 17.04
C ARG A 133 -5.11 -37.93 16.17
N LEU A 134 -5.56 -37.00 15.33
CA LEU A 134 -6.62 -37.23 14.35
C LEU A 134 -6.13 -38.09 13.19
N PHE A 135 -4.87 -37.89 12.75
CA PHE A 135 -4.22 -38.71 11.73
C PHE A 135 -4.00 -40.17 12.17
N ASP A 136 -3.62 -40.37 13.43
CA ASP A 136 -3.43 -41.71 14.02
C ASP A 136 -4.75 -42.51 14.24
N GLU A 137 -5.91 -41.97 13.82
CA GLU A 137 -7.29 -42.47 14.08
C GLU A 137 -7.64 -42.70 15.56
N LYS A 138 -6.76 -42.32 16.49
CA LYS A 138 -6.95 -42.48 17.94
C LYS A 138 -8.01 -41.55 18.51
N MET A 139 -8.43 -40.53 17.77
CA MET A 139 -9.41 -39.54 18.22
C MET A 139 -10.55 -39.34 17.22
N THR A 140 -11.78 -39.28 17.74
CA THR A 140 -12.99 -39.00 16.97
C THR A 140 -13.01 -37.55 16.46
N GLN A 141 -13.47 -37.35 15.22
CA GLN A 141 -13.59 -36.04 14.56
C GLN A 141 -14.34 -34.99 15.41
N ARG A 142 -15.42 -35.39 16.09
CA ARG A 142 -16.20 -34.49 16.97
C ARG A 142 -15.35 -33.91 18.10
N THR A 143 -14.48 -34.72 18.67
CA THR A 143 -13.58 -34.29 19.75
C THR A 143 -12.53 -33.31 19.22
N GLY A 144 -11.97 -33.55 18.04
CA GLY A 144 -11.03 -32.62 17.39
C GLY A 144 -11.64 -31.24 17.14
N VAL A 145 -12.88 -31.19 16.62
CA VAL A 145 -13.60 -29.93 16.39
C VAL A 145 -13.83 -29.15 17.68
N ILE A 146 -14.15 -29.82 18.79
CA ILE A 146 -14.31 -29.15 20.09
C ILE A 146 -12.98 -28.52 20.55
N PHE A 147 -11.86 -29.24 20.43
CA PHE A 147 -10.55 -28.71 20.78
C PHE A 147 -10.17 -27.47 19.94
N TYR A 148 -10.36 -27.51 18.62
CA TYR A 148 -10.10 -26.35 17.77
C TYR A 148 -11.00 -25.15 18.08
N THR A 149 -12.28 -25.41 18.39
CA THR A 149 -13.23 -24.36 18.75
C THR A 149 -12.81 -23.66 20.04
N ILE A 150 -12.36 -24.43 21.04
CA ILE A 150 -11.86 -23.90 22.32
C ILE A 150 -10.55 -23.11 22.09
N ASP A 151 -9.59 -23.67 21.36
CA ASP A 151 -8.29 -23.03 21.10
C ASP A 151 -8.45 -21.69 20.36
N THR A 152 -9.27 -21.67 19.30
CA THR A 152 -9.58 -20.46 18.53
C THR A 152 -10.30 -19.42 19.38
N THR A 153 -11.23 -19.85 20.24
CA THR A 153 -11.96 -18.94 21.15
C THR A 153 -11.01 -18.34 22.19
N CYS A 154 -10.14 -19.15 22.78
CA CYS A 154 -9.12 -18.69 23.72
C CYS A 154 -8.13 -17.71 23.07
N MET A 155 -7.69 -17.97 21.83
CA MET A 155 -6.79 -17.09 21.08
C MET A 155 -7.38 -15.68 20.86
N LEU A 156 -8.70 -15.57 20.74
CA LEU A 156 -9.41 -14.29 20.62
C LEU A 156 -9.66 -13.61 21.98
N LEU A 157 -10.04 -14.39 23.00
CA LEU A 157 -10.41 -13.84 24.32
C LEU A 157 -9.20 -13.46 25.18
N LEU A 158 -8.09 -14.18 25.10
CA LEU A 158 -6.90 -13.92 25.91
C LEU A 158 -6.25 -12.55 25.68
N PRO A 159 -6.02 -12.07 24.44
CA PRO A 159 -5.51 -10.71 24.23
C PRO A 159 -6.50 -9.64 24.72
N ALA A 160 -7.81 -9.85 24.52
CA ALA A 160 -8.85 -8.94 25.02
C ALA A 160 -8.86 -8.88 26.56
N PHE A 161 -8.76 -10.03 27.22
CA PHE A 161 -8.67 -10.13 28.68
C PHE A 161 -7.42 -9.47 29.23
N ILE A 162 -6.25 -9.71 28.62
CA ILE A 162 -4.98 -9.07 29.02
C ILE A 162 -5.08 -7.55 28.91
N ILE A 163 -5.63 -7.03 27.81
CA ILE A 163 -5.81 -5.59 27.61
C ILE A 163 -6.78 -5.01 28.66
N PHE A 164 -7.88 -5.71 28.95
CA PHE A 164 -8.83 -5.29 29.96
C PHE A 164 -8.20 -5.23 31.37
N MET A 165 -7.44 -6.26 31.74
CA MET A 165 -6.73 -6.30 33.02
C MET A 165 -5.67 -5.20 33.11
N MET A 166 -4.89 -4.97 32.05
CA MET A 166 -3.90 -3.89 31.98
C MET A 166 -4.55 -2.50 32.04
N ARG A 167 -5.73 -2.29 31.44
CA ARG A 167 -6.48 -1.04 31.56
C ARG A 167 -6.87 -0.78 33.01
N SER A 168 -7.42 -1.79 33.71
CA SER A 168 -7.86 -1.65 35.09
C SER A 168 -6.72 -1.28 36.05
N THR A 169 -5.53 -1.88 35.87
CA THR A 169 -4.36 -1.58 36.71
C THR A 169 -3.80 -0.18 36.43
N VAL A 170 -3.82 0.26 35.16
CA VAL A 170 -3.41 1.62 34.79
C VAL A 170 -4.36 2.67 35.37
N GLU A 171 -5.67 2.46 35.32
CA GLU A 171 -6.66 3.38 35.90
C GLU A 171 -6.54 3.47 37.43
N VAL A 172 -6.34 2.34 38.11
CA VAL A 172 -6.08 2.30 39.56
C VAL A 172 -4.78 3.05 39.91
N PHE A 173 -3.72 2.90 39.11
CA PHE A 173 -2.45 3.58 39.35
C PHE A 173 -2.53 5.10 39.10
N GLN A 174 -3.29 5.54 38.10
CA GLN A 174 -3.56 6.96 37.86
C GLN A 174 -4.48 7.57 38.93
N GLY A 175 -5.49 6.83 39.42
CA GLY A 175 -6.34 7.25 40.53
C GLY A 175 -5.59 7.38 41.86
N GLY A 176 -4.66 6.46 42.15
CA GLY A 176 -3.80 6.52 43.34
C GLY A 176 -2.82 7.71 43.32
N HIS A 177 -2.32 8.11 42.14
CA HIS A 177 -1.40 9.24 42.04
C HIS A 177 -2.10 10.60 42.28
N GLN A 178 -3.40 10.68 41.97
CA GLN A 178 -4.22 11.87 42.23
C GLN A 178 -4.62 11.99 43.71
N MET A 179 -4.88 10.87 44.40
CA MET A 179 -5.17 10.87 45.85
C MET A 179 -4.00 11.37 46.70
N GLY A 180 -2.75 11.02 46.34
CA GLY A 180 -1.56 11.51 47.04
C GLY A 180 -1.25 13.01 46.84
N LYS A 181 -1.88 13.66 45.86
CA LYS A 181 -1.80 15.14 45.66
C LYS A 181 -2.89 15.88 46.42
N VAL A 182 -4.05 15.26 46.65
CA VAL A 182 -5.16 15.88 47.40
C VAL A 182 -4.82 15.92 48.89
N GLU A 183 -4.24 14.85 49.44
CA GLU A 183 -3.85 14.78 50.85
C GLU A 183 -2.77 15.83 51.20
N LYS A 184 -1.77 16.00 50.34
CA LYS A 184 -0.72 17.03 50.53
C LYS A 184 -1.21 18.46 50.37
N ASN A 185 -2.35 18.70 49.72
CA ASN A 185 -2.92 20.05 49.61
C ASN A 185 -3.89 20.37 50.76
N GLN A 186 -4.31 19.38 51.57
CA GLN A 186 -5.12 19.61 52.76
C GLN A 186 -4.28 19.77 54.03
N GLU A 187 -3.05 19.23 54.10
CA GLU A 187 -2.12 19.51 55.22
C GLU A 187 -1.46 20.90 55.16
N PHE A 188 -1.67 21.64 54.07
CA PHE A 188 -1.15 23.01 53.87
C PHE A 188 -2.23 24.11 54.02
N LEU A 189 -3.41 23.77 54.56
CA LEU A 189 -4.45 24.71 55.00
C LEU A 189 -4.67 24.58 56.51
#